data_AF-A0A926QP35-F1
#
_entry.id   AF-A0A926QP35-F1
#
_cell.length_a   1.000
_cell.length_b   1.000
_cell.length_c   1.000
_cell.angle_alpha   90.00
_cell.angle_beta   90.00
_cell.angle_gamma   90.00
#
_symmetry.space_group_name_H-M   'P 1'
#
loop_
_entity.id
_entity.type
_entity.pdbx_description
1 polymer ?
#
loop_
_entity_poly.entity_id
_entity_poly.type
_entity_poly.pdbx_seq_one_letter_code
_entity_poly.pdbx_strand_id
1 'polypeptide(L)'
;MSAATEVRAGLLNADVPPAADGAARCIQHMVDDLGPADLWTLARDTAMTRDDLAWGAGATLARERLALPDSLDELAAQAIVDELAERTPCRWGRHHTDAVRAAVYRTLADLADVLLEVSESTPTPLDWTVDHDGWRASAVIGGVVHGVVVQQAENAPSAAQPVWHHPSPPAARTAWQWQITNGPTGRASHGCGPIPSALAARHAAECAITALTAGRCSL
;
A
#
# COMPACT_ATOMS: atom_id res chain seq x y z
N MET A 1 32.24 37.86 23.23
CA MET A 1 30.97 37.16 22.94
C MET A 1 31.02 36.65 21.50
N SER A 2 31.34 35.38 21.30
CA SER A 2 31.07 34.68 20.04
C SER A 2 30.85 33.21 20.38
N ALA A 3 29.60 32.91 20.76
CA ALA A 3 29.14 31.57 21.13
C ALA A 3 28.03 31.06 20.19
N ALA A 4 27.79 31.76 19.07
CA ALA A 4 26.66 31.49 18.18
C ALA A 4 27.04 30.74 16.88
N THR A 5 28.32 30.56 16.59
CA THR A 5 28.79 29.89 15.35
C THR A 5 29.25 28.45 15.55
N GLU A 6 29.34 27.96 16.79
CA GLU A 6 29.77 26.57 17.10
C GLU A 6 28.63 25.57 17.34
N VAL A 7 27.37 25.98 17.23
CA VAL A 7 26.24 25.06 17.43
C VAL A 7 25.93 24.24 16.15
N ARG A 8 26.45 24.62 14.99
CA ARG A 8 26.19 23.94 13.70
C ARG A 8 27.09 22.73 13.41
N ALA A 9 28.15 22.51 14.17
CA ALA A 9 29.07 21.39 13.96
C ALA A 9 28.86 20.21 14.92
N GLY A 10 28.07 20.40 15.99
CA GLY A 10 27.90 19.44 17.08
C GLY A 10 26.57 18.69 17.10
N LEU A 11 25.62 19.00 16.21
CA LEU A 11 24.36 18.25 16.10
C LEU A 11 24.54 17.06 15.13
N LEU A 12 25.31 16.09 15.63
CA LEU A 12 25.11 14.66 15.43
C LEU A 12 25.23 14.14 13.99
N ASN A 13 26.41 13.58 13.71
CA ASN A 13 26.59 12.35 12.91
C ASN A 13 25.75 11.18 13.50
N ALA A 14 24.45 11.37 13.68
CA ALA A 14 23.54 10.26 13.84
C ALA A 14 23.31 9.76 12.41
N ASP A 15 23.68 8.51 12.15
CA ASP A 15 23.24 7.83 10.92
C ASP A 15 21.72 7.97 10.85
N VAL A 16 21.24 8.85 9.97
CA VAL A 16 19.81 8.99 9.70
C VAL A 16 19.44 7.70 8.99
N PRO A 17 18.55 6.87 9.56
CA PRO A 17 18.16 5.64 8.90
C PRO A 17 17.56 5.96 7.53
N PRO A 18 17.69 5.05 6.54
CA PRO A 18 16.96 5.14 5.28
C PRO A 18 15.49 5.53 5.52
N ALA A 19 14.90 6.31 4.60
CA ALA A 19 13.54 6.82 4.77
C ALA A 19 12.51 5.70 5.02
N ALA A 20 12.69 4.54 4.36
CA ALA A 20 11.91 3.33 4.56
C ALA A 20 12.04 2.79 6.00
N ASP A 21 13.26 2.67 6.54
CA ASP A 21 13.50 2.22 7.91
C ASP A 21 12.92 3.18 8.95
N GLY A 22 12.97 4.49 8.67
CA GLY A 22 12.34 5.53 9.48
C GLY A 22 10.81 5.42 9.48
N ALA A 23 10.21 5.27 8.29
CA ALA A 23 8.76 5.11 8.13
C ALA A 23 8.25 3.83 8.80
N ALA A 24 8.94 2.70 8.57
CA ALA A 24 8.62 1.42 9.20
C ALA A 24 8.67 1.51 10.73
N ARG A 25 9.69 2.17 11.30
CA ARG A 25 9.78 2.36 12.76
C ARG A 25 8.68 3.26 13.31
N CYS A 26 8.33 4.34 12.61
CA CYS A 26 7.20 5.20 12.98
C CYS A 26 5.88 4.43 12.96
N ILE A 27 5.63 3.63 11.92
CA ILE A 27 4.45 2.78 11.79
C ILE A 27 4.42 1.76 12.93
N GLN A 28 5.55 1.11 13.22
CA GLN A 28 5.64 0.16 14.32
C GLN A 28 5.23 0.80 15.66
N HIS A 29 5.81 1.95 16.02
CA HIS A 29 5.43 2.64 17.26
C HIS A 29 3.95 3.02 17.29
N MET A 30 3.42 3.58 16.19
CA MET A 30 2.00 3.93 16.12
C MET A 30 1.10 2.73 16.35
N VAL A 31 1.42 1.58 15.76
CA VAL A 31 0.61 0.36 15.87
C VAL A 31 0.80 -0.31 17.24
N ASP A 32 2.01 -0.27 17.82
CA ASP A 32 2.31 -0.80 19.17
C ASP A 32 1.53 -0.02 20.25
N ASP A 33 1.30 1.27 20.05
CA ASP A 33 0.54 2.14 20.97
C ASP A 33 -0.99 1.96 20.87
N LEU A 34 -1.50 1.21 19.87
CA LEU A 34 -2.94 0.99 19.71
C LEU A 34 -3.49 0.02 20.76
N GLY A 35 -4.60 0.41 21.38
CA GLY A 35 -5.44 -0.51 22.15
C GLY A 35 -6.16 -1.52 21.25
N PRO A 36 -6.68 -2.63 21.81
CA PRO A 36 -7.35 -3.68 21.01
C PRO A 36 -8.53 -3.20 20.16
N ALA A 37 -9.28 -2.20 20.62
CA ALA A 37 -10.41 -1.64 19.87
C ALA A 37 -9.98 -0.80 18.67
N ASP A 38 -8.94 0.02 18.83
CA ASP A 38 -8.39 0.87 17.77
C ASP A 38 -7.66 0.01 16.73
N LEU A 39 -6.91 -1.00 17.19
CA LEU A 39 -6.26 -1.97 16.33
C LEU A 39 -7.29 -2.75 15.48
N TRP A 40 -8.41 -3.18 16.07
CA TRP A 40 -9.47 -3.83 15.31
C TRP A 40 -10.12 -2.90 14.29
N THR A 41 -10.37 -1.65 14.66
CA THR A 41 -10.95 -0.66 13.75
C THR A 41 -10.04 -0.48 12.54
N LEU A 42 -8.74 -0.28 12.78
CA LEU A 42 -7.74 -0.15 11.74
C LEU A 42 -7.66 -1.41 10.85
N ALA A 43 -7.62 -2.59 11.45
CA ALA A 43 -7.57 -3.87 10.74
C ALA A 43 -8.81 -4.15 9.87
N ARG A 44 -9.99 -3.73 10.34
CA ARG A 44 -11.23 -3.80 9.57
C ARG A 44 -11.20 -2.82 8.40
N ASP A 45 -10.67 -1.61 8.61
CA ASP A 45 -10.66 -0.54 7.61
C ASP A 45 -9.60 -0.78 6.52
N THR A 46 -8.54 -1.56 6.80
CA THR A 46 -7.59 -2.06 5.78
C THR A 46 -8.13 -3.25 4.99
N ALA A 47 -9.38 -3.68 5.23
CA ALA A 47 -10.03 -4.80 4.55
C ALA A 47 -9.22 -6.11 4.60
N MET A 48 -8.60 -6.40 5.74
CA MET A 48 -7.73 -7.57 5.90
C MET A 48 -8.40 -8.87 5.52
N THR A 49 -7.67 -9.69 4.78
CA THR A 49 -8.09 -11.02 4.34
C THR A 49 -7.69 -12.08 5.35
N ARG A 50 -8.20 -13.31 5.19
CA ARG A 50 -7.75 -14.46 5.99
C ARG A 50 -6.26 -14.74 5.79
N ASP A 51 -5.75 -14.53 4.57
CA ASP A 51 -4.33 -14.75 4.26
C ASP A 51 -3.43 -13.73 4.99
N ASP A 52 -3.90 -12.48 5.11
CA ASP A 52 -3.19 -11.46 5.89
C ASP A 52 -3.09 -11.86 7.37
N LEU A 53 -4.21 -12.29 7.95
CA LEU A 53 -4.25 -12.72 9.34
C LEU A 53 -3.46 -14.01 9.56
N ALA A 54 -3.47 -14.95 8.62
CA ALA A 54 -2.70 -16.19 8.68
C ALA A 54 -1.20 -15.89 8.70
N TRP A 55 -0.75 -14.96 7.86
CA TRP A 55 0.64 -14.51 7.90
C TRP A 55 0.98 -13.84 9.23
N GLY A 56 0.10 -12.97 9.75
CA GLY A 56 0.29 -12.32 11.04
C GLY A 56 0.42 -13.33 12.18
N ALA A 57 -0.47 -14.31 12.23
CA ALA A 57 -0.46 -15.38 13.22
C ALA A 57 0.81 -16.24 13.11
N GLY A 58 1.22 -16.61 11.90
CA GLY A 58 2.47 -17.32 11.65
C GLY A 58 3.69 -16.52 12.12
N ALA A 59 3.74 -15.21 11.85
CA ALA A 59 4.83 -14.33 12.27
C ALA A 59 4.90 -14.20 13.81
N THR A 60 3.75 -14.12 14.49
CA THR A 60 3.69 -14.11 15.96
C THR A 60 4.22 -15.41 16.55
N LEU A 61 3.77 -16.56 16.04
CA LEU A 61 4.21 -17.88 16.51
C LEU A 61 5.71 -18.11 16.25
N ALA A 62 6.21 -17.70 15.08
CA ALA A 62 7.63 -17.80 14.74
C ALA A 62 8.52 -16.96 15.66
N ARG A 63 8.04 -15.78 16.11
CA ARG A 63 8.79 -14.90 17.02
C ARG A 63 8.98 -15.50 18.42
N GLU A 64 8.08 -16.39 18.82
CA GLU A 64 8.13 -17.08 20.11
C GLU A 64 9.00 -18.36 20.07
N ARG A 65 9.38 -18.83 18.88
CA ARG A 65 10.19 -20.05 18.69
C ARG A 65 11.62 -19.74 18.21
N LEU A 66 12.55 -20.62 18.62
CA LEU A 66 13.95 -20.63 18.17
C LEU A 66 14.22 -21.65 17.04
N ALA A 67 13.18 -22.33 16.52
CA ALA A 67 13.29 -23.45 15.58
C ALA A 67 12.50 -23.20 14.28
N LEU A 68 12.72 -24.04 13.26
CA LEU A 68 12.04 -23.94 11.96
C LEU A 68 10.52 -24.13 12.09
N PRO A 69 9.70 -23.48 11.23
CA PRO A 69 8.26 -23.69 11.18
C PRO A 69 7.93 -25.15 10.89
N ASP A 70 6.97 -25.72 11.62
CA ASP A 70 6.44 -27.07 11.36
C ASP A 70 4.93 -27.03 11.02
N SER A 71 4.35 -28.15 10.59
CA SER A 71 2.94 -28.23 10.20
C SER A 71 1.95 -27.97 11.35
N LEU A 72 2.40 -27.98 12.60
CA LEU A 72 1.57 -27.61 13.75
C LEU A 72 1.45 -26.08 13.86
N ASP A 73 2.47 -25.33 13.43
CA ASP A 73 2.43 -23.87 13.42
C ASP A 73 1.41 -23.35 12.40
N GLU A 74 1.32 -23.97 11.23
CA GLU A 74 0.31 -23.64 10.23
C GLU A 74 -1.11 -23.89 10.76
N LEU A 75 -1.31 -25.00 11.46
CA LEU A 75 -2.60 -25.35 12.07
C LEU A 75 -2.95 -24.42 13.23
N ALA A 76 -1.97 -24.04 14.05
CA ALA A 76 -2.15 -23.07 15.13
C ALA A 76 -2.45 -21.66 14.60
N ALA A 77 -1.76 -21.23 13.53
CA ALA A 77 -2.05 -19.98 12.85
C ALA A 77 -3.48 -19.96 12.30
N GLN A 78 -3.91 -21.05 11.65
CA GLN A 78 -5.28 -21.16 11.15
C GLN A 78 -6.32 -21.12 12.28
N ALA A 79 -6.07 -21.78 13.41
CA ALA A 79 -6.94 -21.72 14.58
C ALA A 79 -7.09 -20.28 15.11
N ILE A 80 -5.99 -19.51 15.15
CA ILE A 80 -6.03 -18.08 15.53
C ILE A 80 -6.88 -17.28 14.53
N VAL A 81 -6.73 -17.51 13.22
CA VAL A 81 -7.52 -16.83 12.18
C VAL A 81 -9.01 -17.11 12.31
N ASP A 82 -9.38 -18.36 12.59
CA ASP A 82 -10.77 -18.75 12.76
C ASP A 82 -11.38 -18.12 14.02
N GLU A 83 -10.64 -18.12 15.13
CA GLU A 83 -11.07 -17.44 16.36
C GLU A 83 -11.18 -15.91 16.17
N LEU A 84 -10.29 -15.29 15.39
CA LEU A 84 -10.35 -13.87 15.03
C LEU A 84 -11.58 -13.52 14.19
N ALA A 85 -11.98 -14.41 13.28
CA ALA A 85 -13.17 -14.20 12.45
C ALA A 85 -14.48 -14.27 13.27
N GLU A 86 -14.51 -15.08 14.32
CA GLU A 86 -15.73 -15.34 15.10
C GLU A 86 -15.86 -14.47 16.35
N ARG A 87 -14.75 -14.01 16.94
CA ARG A 87 -14.75 -13.30 18.22
C ARG A 87 -14.72 -11.79 18.06
N THR A 88 -15.49 -11.11 18.91
CA THR A 88 -15.39 -9.66 19.11
C THR A 88 -14.03 -9.27 19.71
N PRO A 89 -13.46 -8.09 19.37
CA PRO A 89 -12.11 -7.66 19.80
C PRO A 89 -11.87 -7.67 21.31
N CYS A 90 -12.92 -7.39 22.10
CA CYS A 90 -12.84 -7.41 23.56
C CYS A 90 -12.59 -8.82 24.17
N ARG A 91 -12.62 -9.87 23.35
CA ARG A 91 -12.37 -11.27 23.76
C ARG A 91 -11.08 -11.84 23.17
N TRP A 92 -10.29 -11.03 22.48
CA TRP A 92 -9.03 -11.44 21.91
C TRP A 92 -7.98 -11.66 23.00
N GLY A 93 -7.35 -12.84 22.98
CA GLY A 93 -6.16 -13.12 23.78
C GLY A 93 -4.91 -12.48 23.16
N ARG A 94 -3.78 -12.56 23.88
CA ARG A 94 -2.49 -11.99 23.44
C ARG A 94 -2.13 -12.35 21.99
N HIS A 95 -2.09 -13.64 21.64
CA HIS A 95 -1.71 -14.09 20.30
C HIS A 95 -2.65 -13.58 19.21
N HIS A 96 -3.93 -13.35 19.51
CA HIS A 96 -4.88 -12.76 18.56
C HIS A 96 -4.51 -11.31 18.26
N THR A 97 -4.32 -10.51 19.33
CA THR A 97 -3.92 -9.11 19.21
C THR A 97 -2.58 -8.97 18.50
N ASP A 98 -1.61 -9.81 18.83
CA ASP A 98 -0.27 -9.77 18.22
C ASP A 98 -0.28 -10.23 16.75
N ALA A 99 -1.12 -11.19 16.39
CA ALA A 99 -1.33 -11.61 14.99
C ALA A 99 -1.92 -10.48 14.14
N VAL A 100 -2.99 -9.84 14.64
CA VAL A 100 -3.60 -8.68 13.97
C VAL A 100 -2.60 -7.53 13.88
N ARG A 101 -1.84 -7.29 14.95
CA ARG A 101 -0.80 -6.26 14.98
C ARG A 101 0.27 -6.50 13.92
N ALA A 102 0.80 -7.72 13.85
CA ALA A 102 1.83 -8.07 12.88
C ALA A 102 1.35 -7.87 11.44
N ALA A 103 0.12 -8.28 11.14
CA ALA A 103 -0.43 -8.15 9.80
C ALA A 103 -0.80 -6.70 9.45
N VAL A 104 -1.33 -5.90 10.39
CA VAL A 104 -1.53 -4.44 10.20
C VAL A 104 -0.20 -3.72 9.95
N TYR A 105 0.82 -4.03 10.74
CA TYR A 105 2.16 -3.47 10.56
C TYR A 105 2.68 -3.73 9.15
N ARG A 106 2.59 -4.98 8.66
CA ARG A 106 3.03 -5.34 7.32
C ARG A 106 2.27 -4.54 6.25
N THR A 107 0.93 -4.51 6.32
CA THR A 107 0.12 -3.77 5.35
C THR A 107 0.48 -2.28 5.28
N LEU A 108 0.73 -1.65 6.44
CA LEU A 108 1.11 -0.24 6.49
C LEU A 108 2.56 0.00 6.04
N ALA A 109 3.48 -0.91 6.35
CA ALA A 109 4.86 -0.85 5.89
C ALA A 109 4.93 -1.00 4.36
N ASP A 110 4.23 -1.98 3.79
CA ASP A 110 4.13 -2.18 2.34
C ASP A 110 3.55 -0.91 1.66
N LEU A 111 2.53 -0.29 2.26
CA LEU A 111 1.98 0.97 1.77
C LEU A 111 3.00 2.11 1.84
N ALA A 112 3.76 2.21 2.92
CA ALA A 112 4.77 3.25 3.09
C ALA A 112 5.93 3.09 2.10
N ASP A 113 6.39 1.86 1.87
CA ASP A 113 7.41 1.57 0.86
C ASP A 113 6.94 1.98 -0.53
N VAL A 114 5.69 1.64 -0.89
CA VAL A 114 5.08 2.09 -2.14
C VAL A 114 5.00 3.62 -2.20
N LEU A 115 4.56 4.29 -1.14
CA LEU A 115 4.47 5.76 -1.12
C LEU A 115 5.85 6.44 -1.20
N LEU A 116 6.88 5.84 -0.60
CA LEU A 116 8.25 6.33 -0.68
C LEU A 116 8.82 6.16 -2.08
N GLU A 117 8.68 4.98 -2.69
CA GLU A 117 9.06 4.72 -4.09
C GLU A 117 8.39 5.73 -5.04
N VAL A 118 7.11 5.99 -4.81
CA VAL A 118 6.30 6.95 -5.56
C VAL A 118 6.79 8.39 -5.32
N SER A 119 7.18 8.75 -4.10
CA SER A 119 7.66 10.09 -3.76
C SER A 119 9.07 10.40 -4.29
N GLU A 120 9.94 9.37 -4.37
CA GLU A 120 11.29 9.49 -4.91
C GLU A 120 11.29 9.50 -6.44
N SER A 121 10.27 8.90 -7.04
CA SER A 121 9.95 9.09 -8.44
C SER A 121 9.55 10.55 -8.65
N THR A 122 10.37 11.33 -9.35
CA THR A 122 9.94 12.65 -9.83
C THR A 122 9.37 12.46 -11.24
N PRO A 123 8.06 12.17 -11.39
CA PRO A 123 7.52 11.95 -12.71
C PRO A 123 7.48 13.26 -13.50
N THR A 124 7.58 13.13 -14.82
CA THR A 124 7.39 14.23 -15.76
C THR A 124 5.93 14.65 -15.70
N PRO A 125 5.61 15.88 -15.25
CA PRO A 125 4.23 16.35 -15.19
C PRO A 125 3.62 16.37 -16.58
N LEU A 126 2.43 15.82 -16.74
CA LEU A 126 1.67 15.91 -17.99
C LEU A 126 0.69 17.08 -17.93
N ASP A 127 0.37 17.64 -19.10
CA ASP A 127 -0.64 18.69 -19.21
C ASP A 127 -2.04 18.04 -19.28
N TRP A 128 -2.71 17.99 -18.13
CA TRP A 128 -4.00 17.33 -17.99
C TRP A 128 -5.16 18.29 -18.24
N THR A 129 -6.10 17.81 -19.05
CA THR A 129 -7.39 18.43 -19.29
C THR A 129 -8.49 17.58 -18.64
N VAL A 130 -9.42 18.21 -17.94
CA VAL A 130 -10.57 17.53 -17.31
C VAL A 130 -11.68 17.39 -18.35
N ASP A 131 -12.24 16.19 -18.48
CA ASP A 131 -13.39 15.85 -19.31
C ASP A 131 -14.52 15.27 -18.43
N HIS A 132 -15.72 15.07 -18.99
CA HIS A 132 -16.89 14.61 -18.24
C HIS A 132 -16.72 13.21 -17.66
N ASP A 133 -15.89 12.37 -18.30
CA ASP A 133 -15.67 10.97 -17.93
C ASP A 133 -14.29 10.72 -17.29
N GLY A 134 -13.48 11.77 -17.07
CA GLY A 134 -12.12 11.59 -16.57
C GLY A 134 -11.14 12.71 -16.91
N TRP A 135 -9.85 12.37 -16.98
CA TRP A 135 -8.75 13.31 -17.26
C TRP A 135 -8.00 12.83 -18.50
N ARG A 136 -7.54 13.74 -19.34
CA ARG A 136 -6.77 13.41 -20.55
C ARG A 136 -5.52 14.27 -20.67
N ALA A 137 -4.44 13.68 -21.16
CA ALA A 137 -3.19 14.36 -21.46
C ALA A 137 -2.57 13.81 -22.74
N SER A 138 -1.50 14.46 -23.21
CA SER A 138 -0.65 13.96 -24.30
C SER A 138 0.77 13.79 -23.81
N ALA A 139 1.43 12.71 -24.22
CA ALA A 139 2.81 12.39 -23.89
C ALA A 139 3.61 12.05 -25.15
N VAL A 140 4.89 12.43 -25.18
CA VAL A 140 5.80 12.06 -26.29
C VAL A 140 6.69 10.91 -25.83
N ILE A 141 6.56 9.75 -26.44
CA ILE A 141 7.34 8.54 -26.14
C ILE A 141 8.09 8.13 -27.40
N GLY A 142 9.42 8.01 -27.35
CA GLY A 142 10.21 7.64 -28.53
C GLY A 142 10.02 8.56 -29.75
N GLY A 143 9.64 9.82 -29.54
CA GLY A 143 9.34 10.78 -30.60
C GLY A 143 7.92 10.73 -31.17
N VAL A 144 7.04 9.85 -30.64
CA VAL A 144 5.65 9.70 -31.07
C VAL A 144 4.71 10.28 -30.01
N VAL A 145 3.66 11.00 -30.44
CA VAL A 145 2.65 11.56 -29.54
C VAL A 145 1.58 10.51 -29.22
N HIS A 146 1.39 10.25 -27.94
CA HIS A 146 0.41 9.33 -27.40
C HIS A 146 -0.62 10.08 -26.56
N GLY A 147 -1.90 9.73 -26.72
CA GLY A 147 -2.95 10.16 -25.80
C GLY A 147 -2.92 9.32 -24.53
N VAL A 148 -3.05 9.98 -23.38
CA VAL A 148 -3.15 9.35 -22.06
C VAL A 148 -4.47 9.73 -21.45
N VAL A 149 -5.22 8.77 -20.92
CA VAL A 149 -6.51 9.00 -20.27
C VAL A 149 -6.51 8.40 -18.87
N VAL A 150 -7.20 9.03 -17.93
CA VAL A 150 -7.51 8.54 -16.59
C VAL A 150 -9.02 8.56 -16.45
N GLN A 151 -9.64 7.41 -16.21
CA GLN A 151 -11.09 7.28 -16.20
C GLN A 151 -11.55 6.39 -15.05
N GLN A 152 -12.83 6.51 -14.68
CA GLN A 152 -13.43 5.60 -13.72
C GLN A 152 -13.54 4.19 -14.33
N ALA A 153 -13.36 3.19 -13.49
CA ALA A 153 -13.48 1.78 -13.78
C ALA A 153 -14.41 1.16 -12.74
N GLU A 154 -15.41 0.42 -13.21
CA GLU A 154 -16.17 -0.47 -12.35
C GLU A 154 -15.32 -1.70 -12.06
N ASN A 155 -15.03 -1.92 -10.78
CA ASN A 155 -14.31 -3.10 -10.35
C ASN A 155 -15.23 -4.31 -10.25
N ALA A 156 -14.74 -5.43 -10.77
CA ALA A 156 -15.15 -6.72 -10.23
C ALA A 156 -14.77 -6.76 -8.73
N PRO A 157 -15.66 -7.24 -7.85
CA PRO A 157 -15.31 -7.41 -6.45
C PRO A 157 -14.06 -8.30 -6.34
N SER A 158 -13.13 -7.93 -5.46
CA SER A 158 -11.97 -8.78 -5.15
C SER A 158 -12.48 -10.18 -4.78
N ALA A 159 -11.85 -11.22 -5.33
CA ALA A 159 -12.19 -12.60 -4.98
C ALA A 159 -11.90 -12.90 -3.50
N ALA A 160 -10.90 -12.23 -2.92
CA ALA A 160 -10.57 -12.32 -1.50
C ALA A 160 -11.56 -11.47 -0.69
N GLN A 161 -12.37 -12.15 0.12
CA GLN A 161 -13.32 -11.50 1.03
C GLN A 161 -12.59 -11.04 2.30
N PRO A 162 -12.84 -9.80 2.76
CA PRO A 162 -12.31 -9.35 4.04
C PRO A 162 -12.90 -10.18 5.17
N VAL A 163 -12.12 -10.44 6.22
CA VAL A 163 -12.57 -11.20 7.41
C VAL A 163 -13.68 -10.45 8.14
N TRP A 164 -13.53 -9.13 8.25
CA TRP A 164 -14.53 -8.27 8.87
C TRP A 164 -15.12 -7.33 7.83
N HIS A 165 -16.45 -7.32 7.72
CA HIS A 165 -17.15 -6.40 6.83
C HIS A 165 -17.19 -4.99 7.43
N HIS A 166 -16.87 -4.00 6.60
CA HIS A 166 -17.07 -2.60 6.95
C HIS A 166 -18.58 -2.27 6.89
N PRO A 167 -19.15 -1.52 7.86
CA PRO A 167 -20.59 -1.24 7.92
C PRO A 167 -21.09 -0.33 6.79
N SER A 168 -20.20 0.52 6.25
CA SER A 168 -20.50 1.24 5.01
C SER A 168 -20.51 0.25 3.84
N PRO A 169 -21.49 0.32 2.91
CA PRO A 169 -21.35 -0.40 1.64
C PRO A 169 -19.97 -0.04 1.08
N PRO A 170 -19.18 -1.00 0.58
CA PRO A 170 -17.91 -0.68 -0.04
C PRO A 170 -18.25 0.39 -1.07
N ALA A 171 -17.79 1.63 -0.86
CA ALA A 171 -18.07 2.76 -1.73
C ALA A 171 -17.89 2.20 -3.14
N ALA A 172 -18.97 2.11 -3.94
CA ALA A 172 -18.98 1.35 -5.19
C ALA A 172 -17.64 1.57 -5.84
N ARG A 173 -16.74 0.56 -5.83
CA ARG A 173 -15.29 0.77 -5.78
C ARG A 173 -14.87 1.57 -7.01
N THR A 174 -14.97 2.89 -6.90
CA THR A 174 -14.71 3.83 -7.98
C THR A 174 -13.22 3.80 -8.11
N ALA A 175 -12.77 2.83 -8.89
CA ALA A 175 -11.40 2.73 -9.23
C ALA A 175 -11.14 3.66 -10.38
N TRP A 176 -9.96 4.21 -10.37
CA TRP A 176 -9.45 4.99 -11.45
C TRP A 176 -8.42 4.13 -12.16
N GLN A 177 -8.51 4.08 -13.47
CA GLN A 177 -7.53 3.43 -14.33
C GLN A 177 -6.95 4.49 -15.25
N TRP A 178 -5.70 4.30 -15.64
CA TRP A 178 -5.09 5.12 -16.67
C TRP A 178 -4.73 4.25 -17.87
N GLN A 179 -4.71 4.83 -19.07
CA GLN A 179 -4.45 4.10 -20.31
C GLN A 179 -3.79 5.01 -21.36
N ILE A 180 -2.94 4.43 -22.21
CA ILE A 180 -2.47 5.04 -23.46
C ILE A 180 -3.43 4.66 -24.61
N THR A 181 -4.04 5.65 -25.27
CA THR A 181 -5.12 5.42 -26.26
C THR A 181 -4.61 5.13 -27.67
N ASN A 182 -3.37 5.50 -28.00
CA ASN A 182 -2.79 5.32 -29.33
C ASN A 182 -1.61 4.34 -29.26
N GLY A 183 -1.90 3.05 -29.23
CA GLY A 183 -0.95 1.94 -29.40
C GLY A 183 -1.48 0.96 -30.46
N PRO A 184 -0.67 0.02 -30.98
CA PRO A 184 -1.12 -0.93 -32.00
C PRO A 184 -2.38 -1.64 -31.53
N THR A 185 -3.45 -1.52 -32.32
CA THR A 185 -4.75 -2.13 -32.07
C THR A 185 -4.57 -3.62 -31.79
N GLY A 186 -4.70 -4.02 -30.52
CA GLY A 186 -4.83 -5.42 -30.14
C GLY A 186 -3.80 -5.99 -29.17
N ARG A 187 -2.86 -5.22 -28.60
CA ARG A 187 -2.05 -5.71 -27.47
C ARG A 187 -1.96 -4.69 -26.33
N ALA A 188 -2.39 -5.17 -25.17
CA ALA A 188 -2.19 -4.63 -23.82
C ALA A 188 -2.42 -3.12 -23.65
N SER A 189 -3.57 -2.77 -23.11
CA SER A 189 -3.73 -1.58 -22.28
C SER A 189 -2.59 -1.52 -21.26
N HIS A 190 -1.58 -0.67 -21.49
CA HIS A 190 -0.63 -0.30 -20.45
C HIS A 190 -1.37 0.63 -19.48
N GLY A 191 -2.01 0.01 -18.51
CA GLY A 191 -2.71 0.67 -17.43
C GLY A 191 -2.41 -0.08 -16.14
N CYS A 192 -2.29 0.66 -15.05
CA CYS A 192 -2.37 0.04 -13.74
C CYS A 192 -3.81 -0.41 -13.50
N GLY A 193 -3.96 -1.54 -12.80
CA GLY A 193 -5.23 -1.98 -12.25
C GLY A 193 -5.83 -0.90 -11.32
N PRO A 194 -6.97 -1.19 -10.70
CA PRO A 194 -7.78 -0.19 -10.02
C PRO A 194 -7.05 0.64 -8.96
N ILE A 195 -7.07 1.97 -9.11
CA ILE A 195 -6.45 2.91 -8.18
C ILE A 195 -7.54 3.66 -7.39
N PRO A 196 -7.39 3.87 -6.07
CA PRO A 196 -8.46 4.39 -5.22
C PRO A 196 -8.81 5.87 -5.47
N SER A 197 -8.02 6.61 -6.25
CA SER A 197 -8.29 8.02 -6.55
C SER A 197 -7.81 8.44 -7.94
N ALA A 198 -8.49 9.44 -8.51
CA ALA A 198 -8.11 10.05 -9.78
C ALA A 198 -6.68 10.62 -9.75
N LEU A 199 -6.31 11.24 -8.62
CA LEU A 199 -4.99 11.84 -8.44
C LEU A 199 -3.88 10.78 -8.41
N ALA A 200 -4.10 9.67 -7.71
CA ALA A 200 -3.15 8.57 -7.71
C ALA A 200 -3.06 7.91 -9.09
N ALA A 201 -4.16 7.81 -9.84
CA ALA A 201 -4.14 7.29 -11.20
C ALA A 201 -3.40 8.20 -12.18
N ARG A 202 -3.59 9.53 -12.03
CA ARG A 202 -2.82 10.54 -12.74
C ARG A 202 -1.33 10.42 -12.46
N HIS A 203 -0.97 10.34 -11.18
CA HIS A 203 0.42 10.25 -10.78
C HIS A 203 1.07 8.94 -11.27
N ALA A 204 0.36 7.81 -11.18
CA ALA A 204 0.82 6.55 -11.74
C ALA A 204 1.05 6.63 -13.26
N ALA A 205 0.18 7.32 -13.99
CA ALA A 205 0.36 7.57 -15.42
C ALA A 205 1.63 8.42 -15.69
N GLU A 206 1.84 9.50 -14.93
CA GLU A 206 3.04 10.34 -15.07
C GLU A 206 4.33 9.55 -14.77
N CYS A 207 4.33 8.68 -13.75
CA CYS A 207 5.45 7.77 -13.44
C CYS A 207 5.72 6.79 -14.58
N ALA A 208 4.68 6.14 -15.10
CA ALA A 208 4.79 5.17 -16.19
C ALA A 208 5.32 5.82 -17.48
N ILE A 209 4.80 6.99 -17.84
CA ILE A 209 5.29 7.75 -19.00
C ILE A 209 6.76 8.12 -18.82
N THR A 210 7.17 8.53 -17.62
CA THR A 210 8.58 8.84 -17.32
C THR A 210 9.49 7.62 -17.48
N ALA A 211 9.03 6.43 -17.10
CA ALA A 211 9.77 5.19 -17.29
C ALA A 211 9.89 4.81 -18.77
N LEU A 212 8.80 4.97 -19.54
CA LEU A 212 8.76 4.70 -20.98
C LEU A 212 9.65 5.67 -21.77
N THR A 213 9.63 6.96 -21.44
CA THR A 213 10.49 7.96 -22.11
C THR A 213 11.97 7.77 -21.79
N ALA A 214 12.29 7.29 -20.60
CA ALA A 214 13.65 6.93 -20.21
C ALA A 214 14.12 5.58 -20.78
N GLY A 215 13.26 4.86 -21.52
CA GLY A 215 13.59 3.54 -22.08
C GLY A 215 13.75 2.43 -21.02
N ARG A 216 13.28 2.64 -19.79
CA ARG A 216 13.32 1.64 -18.71
C ARG A 216 12.27 0.55 -18.88
N CYS A 217 11.23 0.83 -19.65
CA CYS A 217 10.16 -0.09 -20.00
C CYS A 217 9.80 0.08 -21.47
N SER A 218 9.22 -0.95 -22.08
CA SER A 218 8.65 -0.90 -23.43
C SER A 218 7.14 -0.78 -23.38
N LEU A 219 6.58 -0.11 -24.39
CA LEU A 219 5.18 -0.26 -24.81
C LEU A 219 4.93 -1.64 -25.44
#